data_AF-A0A2K0ULX7-F1
#
_entry.id   AF-A0A2K0ULX7-F1
#
_cell.length_a   1.000
_cell.length_b   1.000
_cell.length_c   1.000
_cell.angle_alpha   90.00
_cell.angle_beta   90.00
_cell.angle_gamma   90.00
#
_symmetry.space_group_name_H-M   'P 1'
#
loop_
_entity.id
_entity.type
_entity.pdbx_description
1 polymer ?
#
loop_
_entity_poly.entity_id
_entity_poly.type
_entity_poly.pdbx_seq_one_letter_code
_entity_poly.pdbx_strand_id
1 'polypeptide(L)'
;MLAAQGSHGSLKGVNFGLYDQKLALIWVKCNIAAFGGDGTKVTIMGHSAGGISCHLHLLEAELGTKKPLFRKAGLMSGSCGDLDLTSLDKADERWADLYRLRSVQADYPADRLNMLRRIPAKDLLLSISELHRVLFTLVIDQLTIKKSNLGCDVSVHLGQDGLDDHTKSTNENIQVMLSTTDDEFRGFVQMAN
;
A
#
# COMPACT_ATOMS: atom_id res chain seq x y z
N MET A 1 -15.08 -4.56 -1.42
CA MET A 1 -14.20 -5.06 -0.33
C MET A 1 -14.39 -4.32 0.98
N LEU A 2 -14.36 -2.97 1.00
CA LEU A 2 -14.62 -2.18 2.22
C LEU A 2 -15.94 -2.54 2.91
N ALA A 3 -17.03 -2.61 2.14
CA ALA A 3 -18.35 -2.95 2.67
C ALA A 3 -18.45 -4.38 3.27
N ALA A 4 -17.45 -5.23 3.03
CA ALA A 4 -17.37 -6.56 3.64
C ALA A 4 -16.55 -6.57 4.96
N GLN A 5 -15.87 -5.47 5.28
CA GLN A 5 -15.14 -5.34 6.54
C GLN A 5 -16.14 -5.04 7.65
N GLY A 6 -16.24 -5.95 8.63
CA GLY A 6 -17.09 -5.74 9.81
C GLY A 6 -16.62 -4.55 10.63
N SER A 7 -17.50 -4.02 11.48
CA SER A 7 -17.23 -2.86 12.35
C SER A 7 -16.09 -3.05 13.35
N HIS A 8 -15.63 -4.29 13.56
CA HIS A 8 -14.65 -4.69 14.58
C HIS A 8 -13.22 -4.93 14.04
N GLY A 9 -12.97 -4.70 12.74
CA GLY A 9 -11.62 -4.84 12.17
C GLY A 9 -10.64 -3.77 12.67
N SER A 10 -9.39 -4.15 12.90
CA SER A 10 -8.32 -3.22 13.32
C SER A 10 -7.91 -2.24 12.21
N LEU A 11 -8.10 -2.62 10.94
CA LEU A 11 -7.93 -1.78 9.76
C LEU A 11 -9.27 -1.67 9.02
N LYS A 12 -9.70 -0.44 8.74
CA LYS A 12 -10.85 -0.15 7.87
C LYS A 12 -10.29 0.40 6.57
N GLY A 13 -10.00 -0.43 5.57
CA GLY A 13 -9.28 -0.01 4.36
C GLY A 13 -8.88 -1.17 3.46
N VAL A 14 -8.60 -0.92 2.19
CA VAL A 14 -8.31 -1.98 1.20
C VAL A 14 -6.83 -2.17 0.90
N ASN A 15 -5.95 -1.29 1.39
CA ASN A 15 -4.50 -1.35 1.16
C ASN A 15 -3.80 -2.36 2.09
N PHE A 16 -4.32 -3.60 2.15
CA PHE A 16 -3.83 -4.64 3.07
C PHE A 16 -2.34 -4.93 2.93
N GLY A 17 -1.82 -5.00 1.70
CA GLY A 17 -0.39 -5.25 1.48
C GLY A 17 0.51 -4.15 2.04
N LEU A 18 0.04 -2.90 2.07
CA LEU A 18 0.77 -1.79 2.69
C LEU A 18 0.72 -1.90 4.24
N TYR A 19 -0.41 -2.35 4.79
CA TYR A 19 -0.53 -2.65 6.21
C TYR A 19 0.35 -3.84 6.64
N ASP A 20 0.45 -4.88 5.82
CA ASP A 20 1.34 -6.02 6.06
C ASP A 20 2.80 -5.57 6.15
N GLN A 21 3.23 -4.67 5.26
CA GLN A 21 4.57 -4.07 5.33
C GLN A 21 4.77 -3.29 6.64
N LYS A 22 3.77 -2.51 7.09
CA LYS A 22 3.86 -1.82 8.39
C LYS A 22 4.01 -2.79 9.55
N LEU A 23 3.24 -3.89 9.57
CA LEU A 23 3.38 -4.94 10.58
C LEU A 23 4.78 -5.56 10.54
N ALA A 24 5.35 -5.78 9.36
CA ALA A 24 6.72 -6.24 9.22
C ALA A 24 7.74 -5.22 9.78
N LEU A 25 7.55 -3.92 9.54
CA LEU A 25 8.41 -2.86 10.11
C LEU A 25 8.33 -2.81 11.63
N ILE A 26 7.12 -2.95 12.20
CA ILE A 26 6.93 -3.08 13.66
C ILE A 26 7.67 -4.30 14.17
N TRP A 27 7.53 -5.44 13.52
CA TRP A 27 8.22 -6.67 13.90
C TRP A 27 9.74 -6.48 13.88
N VAL A 28 10.31 -5.91 12.82
CA VAL A 28 11.74 -5.62 12.75
C VAL A 28 12.16 -4.71 13.89
N LYS A 29 11.47 -3.59 14.11
CA LYS A 29 11.81 -2.64 15.18
C LYS A 29 11.82 -3.29 16.57
N CYS A 30 10.88 -4.20 16.84
CA CYS A 30 10.76 -4.88 18.12
C CYS A 30 11.73 -6.06 18.29
N ASN A 31 12.12 -6.74 17.20
CA ASN A 31 12.80 -8.04 17.29
C ASN A 31 14.24 -8.05 16.77
N ILE A 32 14.67 -7.04 16.00
CA ILE A 32 15.99 -7.09 15.33
C ILE A 32 17.17 -7.15 16.30
N ALA A 33 17.00 -6.73 17.56
CA ALA A 33 18.01 -6.86 18.61
C ALA A 33 18.41 -8.32 18.89
N ALA A 34 17.47 -9.27 18.74
CA ALA A 34 17.76 -10.70 18.88
C ALA A 34 18.72 -11.23 17.79
N PHE A 35 18.84 -10.50 16.67
CA PHE A 35 19.71 -10.82 15.54
C PHE A 35 20.96 -9.92 15.50
N GLY A 36 21.25 -9.19 16.58
CA GLY A 36 22.40 -8.28 16.68
C GLY A 36 22.22 -6.93 15.97
N GLY A 37 21.00 -6.61 15.52
CA GLY A 37 20.69 -5.30 14.95
C GLY A 37 20.24 -4.27 15.99
N ASP A 38 20.07 -3.03 15.55
CA ASP A 38 19.62 -1.92 16.39
C ASP A 38 18.29 -1.38 15.86
N GLY A 39 17.20 -1.62 16.61
CA GLY A 39 15.85 -1.19 16.25
C GLY A 39 15.67 0.33 16.18
N THR A 40 16.61 1.11 16.71
CA THR A 40 16.61 2.59 16.60
C THR A 40 17.28 3.07 15.31
N LYS A 41 17.99 2.20 14.59
CA LYS A 41 18.77 2.54 13.39
C LYS A 41 18.24 1.95 12.09
N VAL A 42 16.99 1.50 12.07
CA VAL A 42 16.34 0.90 10.90
C VAL A 42 16.34 1.87 9.71
N THR A 43 16.75 1.35 8.55
CA THR A 43 16.66 2.01 7.24
C THR A 43 15.77 1.14 6.35
N ILE A 44 14.75 1.73 5.74
CA ILE A 44 13.92 1.04 4.73
C ILE A 44 14.41 1.42 3.34
N MET A 45 14.41 0.48 2.39
CA MET A 45 14.72 0.77 0.99
C MET A 45 13.88 -0.13 0.10
N GLY A 46 13.51 0.37 -1.07
CA GLY A 46 12.75 -0.39 -2.05
C GLY A 46 12.92 0.12 -3.46
N HIS A 47 12.74 -0.79 -4.41
CA HIS A 47 12.86 -0.54 -5.84
C HIS A 47 11.50 -0.59 -6.55
N SER A 48 11.24 0.30 -7.49
CA SER A 48 9.97 0.36 -8.26
C SER A 48 8.76 0.42 -7.32
N ALA A 49 7.84 -0.56 -7.37
CA ALA A 49 6.72 -0.67 -6.43
C ALA A 49 7.16 -0.67 -4.94
N GLY A 50 8.36 -1.18 -4.64
CA GLY A 50 8.96 -1.09 -3.31
C GLY A 50 9.45 0.32 -2.95
N GLY A 51 9.92 1.10 -3.93
CA GLY A 51 10.27 2.51 -3.74
C GLY A 51 9.03 3.35 -3.45
N ILE A 52 7.95 3.11 -4.19
CA ILE A 52 6.62 3.69 -3.93
C ILE A 52 6.15 3.32 -2.51
N SER A 53 6.29 2.05 -2.12
CA SER A 53 5.95 1.60 -0.77
C SER A 53 6.75 2.35 0.30
N CYS A 54 8.06 2.53 0.11
CA CYS A 54 8.90 3.32 1.03
C CYS A 54 8.44 4.78 1.11
N HIS A 55 8.04 5.38 -0.02
CA HIS A 55 7.47 6.72 -0.04
C HIS A 55 6.18 6.80 0.78
N LEU A 56 5.26 5.83 0.63
CA LEU A 56 4.00 5.82 1.39
C LEU A 56 4.23 5.67 2.90
N HIS A 57 5.18 4.81 3.33
CA HIS A 57 5.56 4.71 4.74
C HIS A 57 6.25 5.99 5.25
N LEU A 58 6.98 6.71 4.40
CA LEU A 58 7.54 8.03 4.72
C LEU A 58 6.42 9.06 4.94
N LEU A 59 5.42 9.11 4.08
CA LEU A 59 4.26 9.99 4.26
C LEU A 59 3.51 9.70 5.56
N GLU A 60 3.29 8.43 5.90
CA GLU A 60 2.72 8.06 7.20
C GLU A 60 3.60 8.54 8.37
N ALA A 61 4.92 8.37 8.25
CA ALA A 61 5.85 8.75 9.31
C ALA A 61 5.92 10.27 9.54
N GLU A 62 5.75 11.08 8.49
CA GLU A 62 5.80 12.55 8.55
C GLU A 62 4.45 13.19 8.94
N LEU A 63 3.33 12.63 8.45
CA LEU A 63 1.98 13.18 8.66
C LEU A 63 1.19 12.51 9.79
N GLY A 64 1.68 11.38 10.31
CA GLY A 64 1.04 10.65 11.39
C GLY A 64 1.41 11.17 12.79
N THR A 65 0.71 10.69 13.81
CA THR A 65 0.91 11.12 15.21
C THR A 65 1.96 10.30 15.97
N LYS A 66 2.34 9.12 15.46
CA LYS A 66 3.26 8.18 16.11
C LYS A 66 4.71 8.40 15.71
N LYS A 67 5.65 7.99 16.57
CA LYS A 67 7.08 7.99 16.25
C LYS A 67 7.38 7.11 15.02
N PRO A 68 8.24 7.56 14.09
CA PRO A 68 8.62 6.76 12.93
C PRO A 68 9.15 5.37 13.28
N LEU A 69 8.87 4.37 12.43
CA LEU A 69 9.36 3.01 12.59
C LEU A 69 10.80 2.82 12.08
N PHE A 70 11.30 3.79 11.32
CA PHE A 70 12.62 3.82 10.70
C PHE A 70 13.17 5.24 10.78
N ARG A 71 14.48 5.39 10.55
CA ARG A 71 15.16 6.69 10.58
C ARG A 71 15.73 7.13 9.23
N LYS A 72 15.77 6.23 8.25
CA LYS A 72 16.17 6.53 6.88
C LYS A 72 15.32 5.76 5.88
N ALA A 73 15.14 6.33 4.69
CA ALA A 73 14.41 5.72 3.58
C ALA A 73 15.20 5.85 2.26
N GLY A 74 15.23 4.79 1.45
CA GLY A 74 15.76 4.79 0.09
C GLY A 74 14.68 4.46 -0.93
N LEU A 75 14.36 5.41 -1.81
CA LEU A 75 13.35 5.26 -2.85
C LEU A 75 14.09 5.12 -4.20
N MET A 76 14.13 3.89 -4.72
CA MET A 76 14.90 3.58 -5.92
C MET A 76 13.94 3.35 -7.09
N SER A 77 14.02 4.19 -8.13
CA SER A 77 13.22 4.06 -9.36
C SER A 77 11.72 3.94 -9.09
N GLY A 78 11.22 4.68 -8.10
CA GLY A 78 9.82 4.64 -7.71
C GLY A 78 9.48 5.66 -6.63
N SER A 79 8.54 6.56 -6.93
CA SER A 79 7.97 7.52 -6.00
C SER A 79 6.44 7.54 -6.14
N CYS A 80 5.72 7.84 -5.05
CA CYS A 80 4.25 7.89 -5.09
C CYS A 80 3.70 8.93 -6.09
N GLY A 81 4.44 10.01 -6.37
CA GLY A 81 4.03 11.03 -7.34
C GLY A 81 3.98 10.54 -8.78
N ASP A 82 4.67 9.45 -9.10
CA ASP A 82 4.71 8.87 -10.44
C ASP A 82 3.57 7.86 -10.69
N LEU A 83 2.75 7.56 -9.67
CA LEU A 83 1.72 6.51 -9.74
C LEU A 83 0.31 7.10 -9.79
N ASP A 84 -0.47 6.75 -10.82
CA ASP A 84 -1.92 6.96 -10.82
C ASP A 84 -2.58 5.97 -9.85
N LEU A 85 -2.70 6.40 -8.59
CA LEU A 85 -3.39 5.62 -7.56
C LEU A 85 -4.84 5.37 -7.96
N THR A 86 -5.30 4.14 -7.79
CA THR A 86 -6.64 3.75 -8.25
C THR A 86 -7.70 4.37 -7.33
N SER A 87 -8.71 5.05 -7.90
CA SER A 87 -9.86 5.52 -7.12
C SER A 87 -10.70 4.34 -6.64
N LEU A 88 -11.48 4.54 -5.57
CA LEU A 88 -12.36 3.50 -5.06
C LEU A 88 -13.37 3.01 -6.11
N ASP A 89 -13.95 3.92 -6.91
CA ASP A 89 -14.88 3.57 -8.00
C ASP A 89 -14.21 2.66 -9.04
N LYS A 90 -12.99 3.02 -9.51
CA LYS A 90 -12.21 2.20 -10.44
C LYS A 90 -11.86 0.84 -9.82
N ALA A 91 -11.58 0.80 -8.53
CA ALA A 91 -11.33 -0.46 -7.83
C ALA A 91 -12.59 -1.33 -7.80
N ASP A 92 -13.75 -0.75 -7.53
CA ASP A 92 -15.04 -1.47 -7.52
C ASP A 92 -15.43 -1.98 -8.92
N GLU A 93 -15.14 -1.23 -9.99
CA GLU A 93 -15.26 -1.73 -11.37
C GLU A 93 -14.39 -2.96 -11.61
N ARG A 94 -13.11 -2.92 -11.21
CA ARG A 94 -12.20 -4.07 -11.32
C ARG A 94 -12.68 -5.28 -10.52
N TRP A 95 -13.26 -5.05 -9.33
CA TRP A 95 -13.88 -6.12 -8.55
C TRP A 95 -15.11 -6.70 -9.26
N ALA A 96 -15.94 -5.87 -9.89
CA ALA A 96 -17.08 -6.33 -10.67
C ALA A 96 -16.66 -7.21 -11.87
N ASP A 97 -15.56 -6.87 -12.54
CA ASP A 97 -14.97 -7.70 -13.60
C ASP A 97 -14.56 -9.08 -13.06
N LEU A 98 -13.85 -9.11 -11.93
CA LEU A 98 -13.44 -10.37 -11.28
C LEU A 98 -14.67 -11.21 -10.86
N TYR A 99 -15.71 -10.57 -10.31
CA TYR A 99 -16.94 -11.28 -9.93
C TYR A 99 -17.60 -11.93 -11.14
N ARG A 100 -17.68 -11.23 -12.28
CA ARG A 100 -18.23 -11.78 -13.52
C ARG A 100 -17.40 -12.96 -14.02
N LEU A 101 -16.09 -12.79 -14.09
CA LEU A 101 -15.15 -13.82 -14.57
C LEU A 101 -15.18 -15.10 -13.72
N ARG A 102 -15.34 -14.97 -12.40
CA ARG A 102 -15.34 -16.09 -11.46
C ARG A 102 -16.74 -16.54 -11.04
N SER A 103 -17.78 -16.05 -11.72
CA SER A 103 -19.18 -16.36 -11.43
C SER A 103 -19.57 -16.17 -9.96
N VAL A 104 -19.03 -15.12 -9.33
CA VAL A 104 -19.34 -14.76 -7.94
C VAL A 104 -20.58 -13.87 -7.92
N GLN A 105 -21.68 -14.40 -7.41
CA GLN A 105 -22.96 -13.68 -7.30
C GLN A 105 -23.55 -13.85 -5.90
N ALA A 106 -23.76 -12.73 -5.22
CA ALA A 106 -24.49 -12.65 -3.95
C ALA A 106 -24.90 -11.20 -3.68
N ASP A 107 -26.02 -11.03 -2.97
CA ASP A 107 -26.60 -9.71 -2.66
C ASP A 107 -25.71 -8.93 -1.69
N TYR A 108 -25.17 -9.61 -0.67
CA TYR A 108 -24.35 -8.97 0.36
C TYR A 108 -22.85 -9.00 -0.01
N PRO A 109 -22.12 -7.88 0.19
CA PRO A 109 -20.67 -7.81 -0.06
C PRO A 109 -19.85 -8.87 0.72
N ALA A 110 -20.27 -9.19 1.94
CA ALA A 110 -19.61 -10.20 2.76
C ALA A 110 -19.70 -11.60 2.15
N ASP A 111 -20.84 -11.93 1.53
CA ASP A 111 -21.04 -13.22 0.87
C ASP A 111 -20.21 -13.34 -0.40
N ARG A 112 -20.15 -12.27 -1.22
CA ARG A 112 -19.24 -12.22 -2.37
C ARG A 112 -17.79 -12.45 -1.96
N LEU A 113 -17.35 -11.85 -0.85
CA LEU A 113 -16.01 -12.07 -0.31
C LEU A 113 -15.82 -13.52 0.16
N ASN A 114 -16.82 -14.11 0.82
CA ASN A 114 -16.75 -15.51 1.25
C ASN A 114 -16.69 -16.49 0.07
N MET A 115 -17.38 -16.18 -1.03
CA MET A 115 -17.26 -16.94 -2.28
C MET A 115 -15.85 -16.81 -2.88
N LEU A 116 -15.32 -15.59 -2.97
CA LEU A 116 -13.94 -15.37 -3.44
C LEU A 116 -12.91 -16.15 -2.62
N ARG A 117 -13.07 -16.23 -1.29
CA ARG A 117 -12.17 -16.99 -0.39
C ARG A 117 -12.15 -18.48 -0.67
N ARG A 118 -13.18 -19.03 -1.31
CA ARG A 118 -13.25 -20.45 -1.68
C ARG A 118 -12.60 -20.74 -3.03
N ILE A 119 -12.31 -19.69 -3.82
CA ILE A 119 -11.61 -19.83 -5.10
C ILE A 119 -10.12 -20.09 -4.80
N PRO A 120 -9.49 -21.10 -5.44
CA PRO A 120 -8.06 -21.31 -5.32
C PRO A 120 -7.26 -20.06 -5.66
N ALA A 121 -6.21 -19.76 -4.88
CA ALA A 121 -5.37 -18.58 -5.11
C ALA A 121 -4.76 -18.54 -6.52
N LYS A 122 -4.40 -19.71 -7.08
CA LYS A 122 -3.91 -19.85 -8.46
C LYS A 122 -4.92 -19.27 -9.47
N ASP A 123 -6.20 -19.55 -9.30
CA ASP A 123 -7.22 -19.11 -10.24
C ASP A 123 -7.47 -17.60 -10.11
N LEU A 124 -7.39 -17.06 -8.88
CA LEU A 124 -7.42 -15.60 -8.68
C LEU A 124 -6.22 -14.90 -9.34
N LEU A 125 -5.04 -15.52 -9.33
CA LEU A 125 -3.86 -14.98 -10.00
C LEU A 125 -3.99 -15.04 -11.53
N LEU A 126 -4.54 -16.13 -12.07
CA LEU A 126 -4.81 -16.26 -13.50
C LEU A 126 -5.82 -15.21 -14.01
N SER A 127 -6.70 -14.71 -13.13
CA SER A 127 -7.65 -13.63 -13.49
C SER A 127 -6.94 -12.38 -14.01
N ILE A 128 -5.73 -12.09 -13.53
CA ILE A 128 -4.94 -10.92 -13.97
C ILE A 128 -4.63 -11.01 -15.46
N SER A 129 -4.23 -12.22 -15.91
CA SER A 129 -3.95 -12.49 -17.33
C SER A 129 -5.23 -12.50 -18.15
N GLU A 130 -6.30 -13.12 -17.65
CA GLU A 130 -7.57 -13.24 -18.39
C GLU A 130 -8.25 -11.88 -18.59
N LEU A 131 -8.18 -11.00 -17.59
CA LEU A 131 -8.73 -9.65 -17.65
C LEU A 131 -7.77 -8.63 -18.27
N HIS A 132 -6.52 -9.03 -18.56
CA HIS A 132 -5.46 -8.16 -19.07
C HIS A 132 -5.28 -6.89 -18.21
N ARG A 133 -5.40 -7.03 -16.88
CA ARG A 133 -5.44 -5.91 -15.94
C ARG A 133 -4.82 -6.29 -14.60
N VAL A 134 -4.10 -5.34 -14.00
CA VAL A 134 -3.66 -5.45 -12.61
C VAL A 134 -4.86 -5.25 -11.68
N LEU A 135 -5.21 -6.29 -10.93
CA LEU A 135 -6.40 -6.29 -10.07
C LEU A 135 -6.12 -5.72 -8.67
N PHE A 136 -4.95 -6.00 -8.11
CA PHE A 136 -4.59 -5.63 -6.74
C PHE A 136 -3.60 -4.47 -6.77
N THR A 137 -4.13 -3.25 -6.79
CA THR A 137 -3.33 -2.01 -6.78
C THR A 137 -3.54 -1.24 -5.49
N LEU A 138 -2.72 -0.22 -5.26
CA LEU A 138 -2.97 0.77 -4.22
C LEU A 138 -4.22 1.59 -4.58
N VAL A 139 -5.07 1.83 -3.58
CA VAL A 139 -6.37 2.48 -3.74
C VAL A 139 -6.49 3.69 -2.81
N ILE A 140 -6.98 4.80 -3.35
CA ILE A 140 -7.45 5.92 -2.52
C ILE A 140 -8.82 5.54 -1.97
N ASP A 141 -8.83 4.99 -0.76
CA ASP A 141 -10.03 4.47 -0.08
C ASP A 141 -10.58 5.43 0.98
N GLN A 142 -9.94 6.59 1.14
CA GLN A 142 -10.27 7.63 2.11
C GLN A 142 -10.14 7.19 3.58
N LEU A 143 -9.55 6.02 3.84
CA LEU A 143 -9.38 5.47 5.19
C LEU A 143 -7.92 5.14 5.49
N THR A 144 -7.20 4.56 4.54
CA THR A 144 -5.77 4.22 4.64
C THR A 144 -4.92 5.05 3.71
N ILE A 145 -5.43 5.41 2.54
CA ILE A 145 -4.84 6.43 1.66
C ILE A 145 -5.93 7.45 1.35
N LYS A 146 -5.69 8.71 1.68
CA LYS A 146 -6.62 9.82 1.48
C LYS A 146 -6.01 10.82 0.52
N LYS A 147 -6.83 11.51 -0.25
CA LYS A 147 -6.40 12.77 -0.87
C LYS A 147 -6.03 13.78 0.23
N SER A 148 -4.91 14.45 0.04
CA SER A 148 -4.39 15.47 0.95
C SER A 148 -4.15 16.78 0.19
N ASN A 149 -4.16 17.89 0.93
CA ASN A 149 -3.79 19.21 0.44
C ASN A 149 -2.58 19.80 1.19
N LEU A 150 -1.88 18.99 2.00
CA LEU A 150 -0.74 19.39 2.83
C LEU A 150 0.59 19.44 2.05
N GLY A 151 0.55 19.87 0.79
CA GLY A 151 1.73 19.90 -0.09
C GLY A 151 2.15 18.54 -0.66
N CYS A 152 1.36 17.49 -0.42
CA CYS A 152 1.43 16.18 -1.06
C CYS A 152 0.03 15.77 -1.50
N ASP A 153 -0.09 15.01 -2.60
CA ASP A 153 -1.39 14.64 -3.17
C ASP A 153 -2.18 13.67 -2.28
N VAL A 154 -1.48 12.91 -1.43
CA VAL A 154 -2.07 11.91 -0.55
C VAL A 154 -1.46 11.90 0.85
N SER A 155 -2.25 11.46 1.83
CA SER A 155 -1.79 11.08 3.17
C SER A 155 -2.10 9.61 3.46
N VAL A 156 -1.32 9.00 4.36
CA VAL A 156 -1.32 7.56 4.62
C VAL A 156 -1.56 7.27 6.10
N HIS A 157 -2.51 6.38 6.38
CA HIS A 157 -3.03 6.06 7.73
C HIS A 157 -3.20 4.56 7.90
N LEU A 158 -2.17 3.84 8.37
CA LEU A 158 -2.18 2.38 8.43
C LEU A 158 -2.38 1.89 9.87
N GLY A 159 -3.41 2.36 10.56
CA GLY A 159 -3.64 2.02 11.97
C GLY A 159 -4.97 2.52 12.53
N GLN A 160 -5.15 2.38 13.84
CA GLN A 160 -6.36 2.83 14.55
C GLN A 160 -6.30 4.28 15.05
N ASP A 161 -5.20 4.98 14.84
CA ASP A 161 -5.11 6.37 15.24
C ASP A 161 -5.94 7.20 14.27
N GLY A 162 -6.63 8.21 14.79
CA GLY A 162 -7.59 9.01 14.05
C GLY A 162 -7.06 9.51 12.70
N LEU A 163 -7.99 9.77 11.78
CA LEU A 163 -7.72 10.18 10.39
C LEU A 163 -7.17 11.61 10.26
N ASP A 164 -6.70 12.20 11.35
CA ASP A 164 -6.30 13.59 11.44
C ASP A 164 -4.86 13.74 10.95
N ASP A 165 -4.71 14.48 9.85
CA ASP A 165 -3.42 14.77 9.24
C ASP A 165 -2.76 15.91 10.03
N HIS A 166 -1.58 15.67 10.60
CA HIS A 166 -0.81 16.69 11.30
C HIS A 166 0.63 16.71 10.79
N THR A 167 1.09 17.86 10.30
CA THR A 167 2.52 18.07 10.08
C THR A 167 3.22 18.08 11.43
N LYS A 168 4.11 17.12 11.66
CA LYS A 168 4.90 17.09 12.89
C LYS A 168 5.76 18.36 13.00
N SER A 169 5.75 18.98 14.19
CA SER A 169 6.69 20.07 14.51
C SER A 169 8.06 19.56 15.01
N THR A 170 8.30 18.24 14.97
CA THR A 170 9.42 17.59 15.66
C THR A 170 10.68 17.54 14.80
N ASN A 171 11.84 17.83 15.41
CA ASN A 171 13.18 17.76 14.80
C ASN A 171 13.67 16.34 14.40
N GLU A 172 12.82 15.31 14.41
CA GLU A 172 13.20 13.95 13.99
C GLU A 172 13.19 13.84 12.45
N ASN A 173 14.19 14.42 11.79
CA ASN A 173 14.32 14.35 10.33
C ASN A 173 14.66 12.93 9.88
N ILE A 174 13.80 12.34 9.05
CA ILE A 174 14.10 11.09 8.34
C ILE A 174 15.01 11.43 7.16
N GLN A 175 16.17 10.75 7.06
CA GLN A 175 17.07 10.95 5.92
C GLN A 175 16.58 10.15 4.71
N VAL A 176 16.45 10.82 3.57
CA VAL A 176 15.92 10.21 2.35
C VAL A 176 17.00 10.17 1.27
N MET A 177 17.14 9.02 0.61
CA MET A 177 17.90 8.85 -0.62
C MET A 177 16.92 8.55 -1.76
N LEU A 178 17.06 9.27 -2.87
CA LEU A 178 16.27 9.08 -4.08
C LEU A 178 17.22 8.64 -5.20
N SER A 179 16.79 7.71 -6.05
CA SER A 179 17.57 7.33 -7.24
C SER A 179 16.68 6.98 -8.42
N THR A 180 17.24 7.11 -9.62
CA THR A 180 16.71 6.65 -10.91
C THR A 180 17.87 6.07 -11.71
N THR A 181 17.57 5.30 -12.74
CA THR A 181 18.51 4.91 -13.80
C THR A 181 18.51 5.93 -14.93
N ASP A 182 19.55 5.91 -15.78
CA ASP A 182 19.63 6.80 -16.96
C ASP A 182 18.56 6.45 -18.02
N ASP A 183 18.06 5.21 -18.04
CA ASP A 183 17.19 4.61 -19.07
C ASP A 183 16.02 3.79 -18.45
N GLU A 184 15.20 4.36 -17.56
CA GLU A 184 14.16 3.65 -16.78
C GLU A 184 13.21 2.74 -17.60
N PHE A 185 12.77 3.21 -18.77
CA PHE A 185 11.74 2.51 -19.55
C PHE A 185 12.28 1.56 -20.62
N ARG A 186 13.59 1.52 -20.82
CA ARG A 186 14.19 0.74 -21.91
C ARG A 186 13.87 -0.76 -21.82
N GLY A 187 13.77 -1.30 -20.61
CA GLY A 187 13.37 -2.69 -20.36
C GLY A 187 11.88 -2.95 -20.59
N PHE A 188 11.00 -1.98 -20.32
CA PHE A 188 9.55 -2.14 -20.51
C PHE A 188 9.15 -2.13 -21.99
N VAL A 189 9.84 -1.35 -22.83
CA VAL A 189 9.62 -1.32 -24.28
C VAL A 189 9.90 -2.68 -24.93
N GLN A 190 10.80 -3.49 -24.37
CA GLN A 190 11.10 -4.83 -24.87
C GLN A 190 10.03 -5.88 -24.50
N MET A 191 9.22 -5.63 -23.47
CA MET A 191 8.17 -6.56 -23.02
C MET A 191 6.80 -6.28 -23.69
N ALA A 192 6.66 -5.12 -24.35
CA ALA A 192 5.42 -4.69 -24.99
C ALA A 192 5.31 -5.12 -26.47
N ASN A 193 6.32 -5.80 -27.02
CA ASN A 193 6.37 -6.39 -28.36
C ASN A 193 6.41 -7.91 -28.27
#